data_AF-A0AAV9FAT9-F1
#
_entry.id   AF-A0AAV9FAT9-F1
#
_cell.length_a   1.000
_cell.length_b   1.000
_cell.length_c   1.000
_cell.angle_alpha   90.00
_cell.angle_beta   90.00
_cell.angle_gamma   90.00
#
_symmetry.space_group_name_H-M   'P 1'
#
loop_
_entity.id
_entity.type
_entity.pdbx_description
1 polymer ?
#
loop_
_entity_poly.entity_id
_entity_poly.type
_entity_poly.pdbx_seq_one_letter_code
_entity_poly.pdbx_strand_id
1 'polypeptide(L)'
;MGLLVQPLLVLCFSAFLFNRVTSQNNTGSIEGTVLIGAASAIGRTDEDFICATLDWWPPEKCDYGTCSWGRSSLLNLDLSNTILFNAIKAFSPLKLRLGGSLQDKVIYEDEQPCVSSFIHNTSEMFSFTQGCLPMSRWDQLSDFFGRTGAVVIFGLNALNGRVPTPDTTWVGPWNSSNAAALIRYTVNKGYTVHGWELGNELSGSGVGAKVGADQYAADVIALRYIIDEIYAGSSSSGDLIGKILSPSSLDGEAATFRNLQSLLQSAGTKTTAWVGEAGGAYNSGHNLVTNAFVFSFWYLDQLGMASTYDTKTYCRQSFIGGNYGLLSTTNFEPNPDYYSALLWHRLMGRNVLSTNFSETENLRTYAHCAKQSLGITLLLLNLDGNTTVKVSVSTDSTLKNRPASLLLFPSSFVFETQSPSPTKEAEVQSDASGSKDGPKARQFETVVETLNEMGRERVLEIGTFKIAIKAFAAAREVKKAIGVFELIKRYDLDAGIETSSYLLNCIAQEKLAKETQEVFVRMRERLQAVVLLSEFLFCTLFIYVVDNEFAVLVYVGEANSDIESTCFGSCIVNKF
;
A
#
# COMPACT_ATOMS: atom_id res chain seq x y z
N MET A 1 10.80 -60.93 26.69
CA MET A 1 11.19 -60.32 25.40
C MET A 1 10.43 -59.02 25.26
N GLY A 2 11.06 -57.93 25.67
CA GLY A 2 10.59 -56.58 25.40
C GLY A 2 11.72 -55.85 24.66
N LEU A 3 11.37 -55.06 23.66
CA LEU A 3 12.27 -54.10 23.04
C LEU A 3 11.46 -52.86 22.70
N LEU A 4 11.78 -51.79 23.43
CA LEU A 4 11.42 -50.40 23.18
C LEU A 4 12.04 -49.95 21.86
N VAL A 5 11.29 -49.18 21.06
CA VAL A 5 11.86 -48.33 20.02
C VAL A 5 11.22 -46.94 20.17
N GLN A 6 12.01 -45.98 20.66
CA GLN A 6 11.73 -44.55 20.63
C GLN A 6 11.90 -44.00 19.20
N PRO A 7 11.15 -42.95 18.80
CA PRO A 7 11.45 -42.20 17.60
C PRO A 7 12.60 -41.21 17.86
N LEU A 8 13.62 -41.26 16.99
CA LEU A 8 14.75 -40.35 16.95
C LEU A 8 14.31 -38.92 16.63
N LEU A 9 14.55 -38.00 17.57
CA LEU A 9 14.76 -36.59 17.26
C LEU A 9 16.13 -36.45 16.57
N VAL A 10 16.13 -36.06 15.30
CA VAL A 10 17.33 -35.54 14.63
C VAL A 10 17.36 -34.03 14.89
N LEU A 11 18.09 -33.64 15.93
CA LEU A 11 18.54 -32.27 16.15
C LEU A 11 19.68 -31.97 15.17
N CYS A 12 19.39 -31.28 14.06
CA CYS A 12 20.42 -30.64 13.26
C CYS A 12 20.93 -29.41 14.01
N PHE A 13 21.96 -29.60 14.84
CA PHE A 13 22.87 -28.53 15.25
C PHE A 13 23.71 -28.13 14.03
N SER A 14 23.29 -27.11 13.28
CA SER A 14 24.23 -26.40 12.42
C SER A 14 25.12 -25.54 13.32
N ALA A 15 26.36 -25.97 13.52
CA ALA A 15 27.40 -25.14 14.08
C ALA A 15 27.53 -23.87 13.22
N PHE A 16 27.24 -22.71 13.80
CA PHE A 16 27.60 -21.42 13.22
C PHE A 16 29.13 -21.33 13.19
N LEU A 17 29.73 -21.75 12.08
CA LEU A 17 31.07 -21.32 11.72
C LEU A 17 30.97 -19.83 11.43
N PHE A 18 31.39 -19.01 12.40
CA PHE A 18 31.73 -17.62 12.17
C PHE A 18 32.89 -17.57 11.17
N ASN A 19 32.57 -17.54 9.88
CA ASN A 19 33.48 -16.94 8.92
C ASN A 19 33.50 -15.45 9.26
N ARG A 20 34.61 -14.99 9.84
CA ARG A 20 34.97 -13.58 9.86
C ARG A 20 35.03 -13.12 8.40
N VAL A 21 33.92 -12.59 7.89
CA VAL A 21 33.96 -11.71 6.73
C VAL A 21 34.66 -10.45 7.23
N THR A 22 35.90 -10.30 6.81
CA THR A 22 36.58 -9.01 6.90
C THR A 22 35.73 -8.01 6.14
N SER A 23 35.06 -7.12 6.87
CA SER A 23 34.49 -5.89 6.32
C SER A 23 35.63 -5.10 5.68
N GLN A 24 35.75 -5.22 4.37
CA GLN A 24 36.37 -4.16 3.58
C GLN A 24 35.29 -3.10 3.39
N ASN A 25 35.54 -1.92 3.96
CA ASN A 25 34.84 -0.68 3.61
C ASN A 25 35.16 -0.32 2.15
N ASN A 26 34.55 -1.04 1.21
CA ASN A 26 34.39 -0.58 -0.16
C ASN A 26 32.93 -0.15 -0.28
N THR A 27 32.68 1.15 -0.44
CA THR A 27 31.43 1.64 -1.01
C THR A 27 31.36 1.12 -2.45
N GLY A 28 30.87 -0.11 -2.60
CA GLY A 28 30.78 -0.81 -3.86
C GLY A 28 29.61 -0.27 -4.68
N SER A 29 29.86 -0.04 -5.97
CA SER A 29 28.80 0.11 -6.96
C SER A 29 28.67 -1.22 -7.68
N ILE A 30 27.52 -1.89 -7.54
CA ILE A 30 27.21 -3.08 -8.33
C ILE A 30 26.46 -2.60 -9.58
N GLU A 31 26.88 -3.05 -10.76
CA GLU A 31 26.18 -2.76 -12.01
C GLU A 31 25.63 -4.07 -12.57
N GLY A 32 24.37 -4.06 -13.00
CA GLY A 32 23.72 -5.27 -13.48
C GLY A 32 22.52 -4.98 -14.38
N THR A 33 21.97 -6.01 -15.00
CA THR A 33 20.80 -5.88 -15.89
C THR A 33 19.64 -6.73 -15.39
N VAL A 34 18.49 -6.10 -15.12
CA VAL A 34 17.23 -6.80 -14.89
C VAL A 34 16.67 -7.27 -16.22
N LEU A 35 16.49 -8.57 -16.35
CA LEU A 35 15.79 -9.22 -17.47
C LEU A 35 14.32 -9.40 -17.12
N ILE A 36 13.42 -8.81 -17.92
CA ILE A 36 11.97 -8.93 -17.75
C ILE A 36 11.41 -9.89 -18.80
N GLY A 37 10.67 -10.91 -18.34
CA GLY A 37 9.92 -11.81 -19.20
C GLY A 37 8.65 -11.15 -19.72
N ALA A 38 8.72 -10.48 -20.87
CA ALA A 38 7.60 -9.70 -21.41
C ALA A 38 6.71 -10.51 -22.38
N ALA A 39 7.14 -11.72 -22.73
CA ALA A 39 6.42 -12.59 -23.67
C ALA A 39 5.09 -13.14 -23.10
N SER A 40 5.00 -13.38 -21.79
CA SER A 40 3.79 -13.92 -21.15
C SER A 40 3.69 -13.52 -19.67
N ALA A 41 2.47 -13.27 -19.20
CA ALA A 41 2.23 -13.08 -17.77
C ALA A 41 2.40 -14.40 -17.00
N ILE A 42 3.11 -14.37 -15.88
CA ILE A 42 3.31 -15.52 -14.98
C ILE A 42 2.20 -15.67 -13.94
N GLY A 43 1.39 -14.62 -13.78
CA GLY A 43 0.26 -14.57 -12.87
C GLY A 43 -0.66 -13.40 -13.21
N ARG A 44 -1.84 -13.38 -12.59
CA ARG A 44 -2.81 -12.30 -12.76
C ARG A 44 -3.52 -11.98 -11.46
N THR A 45 -3.28 -10.81 -10.89
CA THR A 45 -3.95 -10.34 -9.67
C THR A 45 -5.38 -9.86 -9.93
N ASP A 46 -6.19 -9.70 -8.88
CA ASP A 46 -7.47 -8.99 -8.99
C ASP A 46 -7.24 -7.49 -9.21
N GLU A 47 -8.30 -6.79 -9.63
CA GLU A 47 -8.25 -5.34 -9.84
C GLU A 47 -8.07 -4.58 -8.52
N ASP A 48 -8.68 -5.10 -7.47
CA ASP A 48 -8.59 -4.69 -6.07
C ASP A 48 -7.65 -5.62 -5.28
N PHE A 49 -6.48 -5.91 -5.87
CA PHE A 49 -5.42 -6.73 -5.26
C PHE A 49 -5.01 -6.21 -3.89
N ILE A 50 -4.92 -4.89 -3.74
CA ILE A 50 -4.65 -4.25 -2.44
C ILE A 50 -5.91 -4.33 -1.58
N CYS A 51 -5.76 -4.99 -0.44
CA CYS A 51 -6.76 -5.11 0.60
C CYS A 51 -6.17 -4.67 1.94
N ALA A 52 -7.03 -4.27 2.88
CA ALA A 52 -6.63 -4.03 4.26
C ALA A 52 -7.69 -4.58 5.22
N THR A 53 -7.31 -4.79 6.48
CA THR A 53 -8.23 -5.30 7.50
C THR A 53 -8.72 -4.21 8.45
N LEU A 54 -9.87 -4.44 9.08
CA LEU A 54 -10.32 -3.71 10.26
C LEU A 54 -10.63 -4.73 11.37
N ASP A 55 -10.19 -4.42 12.59
CA ASP A 55 -10.17 -5.38 13.69
C ASP A 55 -11.19 -5.04 14.79
N TRP A 56 -11.34 -5.97 15.72
CA TRP A 56 -12.22 -5.88 16.89
C TRP A 56 -11.50 -5.42 18.16
N TRP A 57 -10.17 -5.44 18.21
CA TRP A 57 -9.38 -5.14 19.41
C TRP A 57 -9.77 -3.81 20.10
N PRO A 58 -10.06 -3.84 21.42
CA PRO A 58 -10.41 -2.65 22.16
C PRO A 58 -9.16 -1.83 22.56
N PRO A 59 -9.33 -0.57 23.04
CA PRO A 59 -8.22 0.29 23.45
C PRO A 59 -7.28 -0.32 24.50
N GLU A 60 -7.80 -1.23 25.33
CA GLU A 60 -7.07 -1.92 26.40
C GLU A 60 -6.18 -3.06 25.88
N LYS A 61 -6.21 -3.36 24.57
CA LYS A 61 -5.27 -4.31 23.98
C LYS A 61 -3.88 -3.70 23.94
N CYS A 62 -3.00 -4.24 24.77
CA CYS A 62 -1.60 -3.80 24.84
C CYS A 62 -0.65 -4.95 24.47
N ASP A 63 0.43 -4.60 23.79
CA ASP A 63 1.57 -5.47 23.49
C ASP A 63 2.85 -4.68 23.71
N TYR A 64 3.90 -5.37 24.18
CA TYR A 64 5.21 -4.75 24.42
C TYR A 64 5.15 -3.49 25.32
N GLY A 65 4.18 -3.44 26.24
CA GLY A 65 3.97 -2.30 27.14
C GLY A 65 3.24 -1.10 26.53
N THR A 66 2.72 -1.22 25.30
CA THR A 66 2.00 -0.14 24.60
C THR A 66 0.64 -0.60 24.10
N CYS A 67 -0.38 0.25 24.22
CA CYS A 67 -1.73 -0.04 23.75
C CYS A 67 -1.97 0.70 22.44
N SER A 68 -1.54 0.10 21.33
CA SER A 68 -1.45 0.76 20.01
C SER A 68 -2.76 0.77 19.23
N TRP A 69 -3.83 0.17 19.77
CA TRP A 69 -5.14 0.09 19.09
C TRP A 69 -5.97 1.36 19.23
N GLY A 70 -5.94 2.05 20.36
CA GLY A 70 -6.79 3.23 20.58
C GLY A 70 -8.26 2.94 20.25
N ARG A 71 -8.97 3.90 19.64
CA ARG A 71 -10.37 3.75 19.21
C ARG A 71 -10.49 3.33 17.74
N SER A 72 -9.74 2.30 17.33
CA SER A 72 -9.72 1.82 15.94
C SER A 72 -10.59 0.57 15.69
N SER A 73 -11.20 0.01 16.73
CA SER A 73 -12.08 -1.16 16.64
C SER A 73 -13.29 -0.89 15.75
N LEU A 74 -13.78 -1.92 15.06
CA LEU A 74 -15.08 -1.90 14.38
C LEU A 74 -16.21 -1.34 15.25
N LEU A 75 -16.16 -1.53 16.57
CA LEU A 75 -17.16 -1.03 17.51
C LEU A 75 -17.08 0.48 17.78
N ASN A 76 -15.92 1.11 17.65
CA ASN A 76 -15.70 2.47 18.15
C ASN A 76 -14.92 3.42 17.23
N LEU A 77 -14.48 2.94 16.06
CA LEU A 77 -13.83 3.72 15.00
C LEU A 77 -14.69 4.94 14.61
N ASP A 78 -14.06 6.10 14.53
CA ASP A 78 -14.71 7.34 14.12
C ASP A 78 -14.95 7.38 12.61
N LEU A 79 -16.18 7.02 12.22
CA LEU A 79 -16.64 6.99 10.83
C LEU A 79 -17.00 8.37 10.27
N SER A 80 -16.93 9.43 11.10
CA SER A 80 -17.10 10.82 10.67
C SER A 80 -15.79 11.48 10.25
N ASN A 81 -14.66 10.82 10.53
CA ASN A 81 -13.34 11.33 10.23
C ASN A 81 -13.11 11.44 8.70
N THR A 82 -12.80 12.65 8.23
CA THR A 82 -12.63 12.93 6.80
C THR A 82 -11.35 12.32 6.23
N ILE A 83 -10.29 12.19 7.03
CA ILE A 83 -9.04 11.56 6.59
C ILE A 83 -9.26 10.07 6.36
N LEU A 84 -9.93 9.38 7.30
CA LEU A 84 -10.31 7.97 7.14
C LEU A 84 -11.12 7.74 5.86
N PHE A 85 -12.14 8.57 5.65
CA PHE A 85 -13.01 8.50 4.47
C PHE A 85 -12.20 8.65 3.17
N ASN A 86 -11.36 9.69 3.09
CA ASN A 86 -10.56 9.97 1.90
C ASN A 86 -9.48 8.92 1.68
N ALA A 87 -8.91 8.36 2.74
CA ALA A 87 -7.88 7.34 2.67
C ALA A 87 -8.42 6.05 2.02
N ILE A 88 -9.64 5.63 2.36
CA ILE A 88 -10.29 4.49 1.70
C ILE A 88 -10.63 4.83 0.24
N LYS A 89 -11.22 6.01 0.03
CA LYS A 89 -11.65 6.46 -1.31
C LYS A 89 -10.50 6.62 -2.29
N ALA A 90 -9.27 6.85 -1.83
CA ALA A 90 -8.10 6.99 -2.69
C ALA A 90 -7.78 5.74 -3.54
N PHE A 91 -8.30 4.57 -3.16
CA PHE A 91 -8.14 3.32 -3.91
C PHE A 91 -9.30 3.05 -4.88
N SER A 92 -10.54 3.40 -4.54
CA SER A 92 -11.74 3.31 -5.41
C SER A 92 -11.73 2.11 -6.41
N PRO A 93 -11.91 0.86 -5.96
CA PRO A 93 -12.24 0.46 -4.59
C PRO A 93 -11.04 -0.01 -3.76
N LEU A 94 -11.15 0.12 -2.42
CA LEU A 94 -10.34 -0.64 -1.47
C LEU A 94 -11.16 -1.84 -0.97
N LYS A 95 -10.58 -3.03 -1.00
CA LYS A 95 -11.14 -4.21 -0.34
C LYS A 95 -10.83 -4.16 1.16
N LEU A 96 -11.86 -4.32 2.00
CA LEU A 96 -11.75 -4.25 3.45
C LEU A 96 -12.27 -5.55 4.09
N ARG A 97 -11.39 -6.28 4.77
CA ARG A 97 -11.73 -7.50 5.52
C ARG A 97 -11.95 -7.16 6.99
N LEU A 98 -13.17 -7.33 7.46
CA LEU A 98 -13.61 -7.01 8.83
C LEU A 98 -13.54 -8.29 9.66
N GLY A 99 -12.57 -8.40 10.57
CA GLY A 99 -12.27 -9.66 11.25
C GLY A 99 -11.18 -9.56 12.30
N GLY A 100 -10.33 -10.59 12.41
CA GLY A 100 -9.27 -10.68 13.41
C GLY A 100 -9.64 -11.59 14.58
N SER A 101 -8.73 -11.76 15.55
CA SER A 101 -8.83 -12.82 16.57
C SER A 101 -10.11 -12.75 17.42
N LEU A 102 -10.57 -11.56 17.79
CA LEU A 102 -11.77 -11.42 18.63
C LEU A 102 -13.09 -11.66 17.87
N GLN A 103 -13.07 -11.83 16.54
CA GLN A 103 -14.26 -12.12 15.73
C GLN A 103 -15.04 -13.33 16.26
N ASP A 104 -14.33 -14.39 16.68
CA ASP A 104 -14.91 -15.61 17.24
C ASP A 104 -15.44 -15.45 18.68
N LYS A 105 -15.40 -14.23 19.21
CA LYS A 105 -15.99 -13.83 20.48
C LYS A 105 -17.04 -12.72 20.31
N VAL A 106 -17.47 -12.41 19.09
CA VAL A 106 -18.54 -11.42 18.83
C VAL A 106 -19.89 -12.13 18.73
N ILE A 107 -20.91 -11.57 19.39
CA ILE A 107 -22.32 -11.84 19.14
C ILE A 107 -22.94 -10.64 18.43
N TYR A 108 -23.86 -10.90 17.51
CA TYR A 108 -24.58 -9.85 16.79
C TYR A 108 -25.92 -9.58 17.48
N GLU A 109 -26.25 -8.30 17.69
CA GLU A 109 -27.54 -7.91 18.26
C GLU A 109 -28.69 -8.44 17.41
N ASP A 110 -29.69 -9.03 18.07
CA ASP A 110 -30.92 -9.51 17.43
C ASP A 110 -32.16 -8.91 18.12
N GLU A 111 -33.10 -9.73 18.59
CA GLU A 111 -34.22 -9.27 19.41
C GLU A 111 -33.76 -8.80 20.79
N GLN A 112 -32.63 -9.32 21.29
CA GLN A 112 -32.06 -8.92 22.58
C GLN A 112 -30.99 -7.84 22.39
N PRO A 113 -31.06 -6.72 23.14
CA PRO A 113 -30.06 -5.67 23.08
C PRO A 113 -28.66 -6.18 23.42
N CYS A 114 -27.64 -5.57 22.84
CA CYS A 114 -26.26 -5.85 23.23
C CYS A 114 -26.01 -5.52 24.72
N VAL A 115 -25.65 -6.53 25.50
CA VAL A 115 -25.30 -6.40 26.93
C VAL A 115 -23.83 -6.69 27.22
N SER A 116 -23.10 -7.27 26.28
CA SER A 116 -21.69 -7.64 26.44
C SER A 116 -20.76 -6.70 25.66
N SER A 117 -19.56 -6.52 26.20
CA SER A 117 -18.50 -5.72 25.59
C SER A 117 -17.16 -6.41 25.83
N PHE A 118 -16.17 -6.10 25.00
CA PHE A 118 -14.81 -6.59 25.20
C PHE A 118 -14.21 -5.91 26.44
N ILE A 119 -14.17 -6.63 27.54
CA ILE A 119 -13.56 -6.19 28.81
C ILE A 119 -12.36 -7.10 29.05
N HIS A 120 -11.23 -6.49 29.42
CA HIS A 120 -10.01 -7.23 29.72
C HIS A 120 -10.22 -8.19 30.90
N ASN A 121 -10.00 -9.48 30.65
CA ASN A 121 -10.06 -10.55 31.62
C ASN A 121 -9.06 -11.64 31.24
N THR A 122 -7.97 -11.77 32.00
CA THR A 122 -6.86 -12.70 31.71
C THR A 122 -7.23 -14.18 31.76
N SER A 123 -8.39 -14.53 32.31
CA SER A 123 -8.87 -15.92 32.36
C SER A 123 -9.60 -16.33 31.07
N GLU A 124 -9.91 -15.36 30.21
CA GLU A 124 -10.64 -15.57 28.97
C GLU A 124 -9.69 -15.82 27.78
N MET A 125 -10.19 -16.51 26.75
CA MET A 125 -9.49 -16.59 25.46
C MET A 125 -9.17 -15.17 24.94
N PHE A 126 -7.92 -14.94 24.57
CA PHE A 126 -7.34 -13.65 24.18
C PHE A 126 -7.31 -12.57 25.27
N SER A 127 -7.58 -12.94 26.54
CA SER A 127 -7.68 -12.01 27.66
C SER A 127 -8.84 -11.01 27.57
N PHE A 128 -9.91 -11.33 26.83
CA PHE A 128 -11.11 -10.48 26.73
C PHE A 128 -12.40 -11.29 26.82
N THR A 129 -13.43 -10.73 27.45
CA THR A 129 -14.79 -11.28 27.48
C THR A 129 -15.44 -11.30 26.09
N GLN A 130 -16.64 -11.88 25.98
CA GLN A 130 -17.44 -11.79 24.75
C GLN A 130 -17.82 -10.33 24.45
N GLY A 131 -17.73 -9.92 23.18
CA GLY A 131 -18.20 -8.64 22.69
C GLY A 131 -19.53 -8.76 21.96
N CYS A 132 -20.20 -7.63 21.75
CA CYS A 132 -21.44 -7.57 20.99
C CYS A 132 -21.38 -6.45 19.94
N LEU A 133 -21.86 -6.73 18.73
CA LEU A 133 -22.04 -5.74 17.66
C LEU A 133 -23.50 -5.28 17.63
N PRO A 134 -23.80 -4.03 18.04
CA PRO A 134 -25.13 -3.46 17.91
C PRO A 134 -25.52 -3.29 16.44
N MET A 135 -26.79 -3.52 16.08
CA MET A 135 -27.26 -3.34 14.70
C MET A 135 -27.19 -1.87 14.28
N SER A 136 -27.38 -0.95 15.22
CA SER A 136 -27.14 0.49 14.97
C SER A 136 -25.70 0.80 14.57
N ARG A 137 -24.72 0.05 15.09
CA ARG A 137 -23.32 0.19 14.71
C ARG A 137 -23.03 -0.46 13.36
N TRP A 138 -23.67 -1.60 13.08
CA TRP A 138 -23.60 -2.25 11.78
C TRP A 138 -24.17 -1.37 10.65
N ASP A 139 -25.29 -0.68 10.90
CA ASP A 139 -25.87 0.31 10.00
C ASP A 139 -24.85 1.43 9.68
N GLN A 140 -24.23 2.01 10.72
CA GLN A 140 -23.22 3.07 10.55
C GLN A 140 -22.01 2.62 9.71
N LEU A 141 -21.51 1.40 9.97
CA LEU A 141 -20.40 0.81 9.23
C LEU A 141 -20.79 0.60 7.75
N SER A 142 -21.95 -0.01 7.52
CA SER A 142 -22.46 -0.29 6.18
C SER A 142 -22.67 0.98 5.36
N ASP A 143 -23.27 2.02 5.97
CA ASP A 143 -23.45 3.33 5.34
C ASP A 143 -22.11 4.02 5.04
N PHE A 144 -21.12 3.88 5.92
CA PHE A 144 -19.78 4.41 5.70
C PHE A 144 -19.07 3.71 4.54
N PHE A 145 -19.11 2.39 4.47
CA PHE A 145 -18.51 1.62 3.38
C PHE A 145 -19.22 1.88 2.04
N GLY A 146 -20.55 1.97 2.04
CA GLY A 146 -21.32 2.35 0.86
C GLY A 146 -20.92 3.73 0.31
N ARG A 147 -20.72 4.73 1.17
CA ARG A 147 -20.28 6.08 0.76
C ARG A 147 -18.83 6.15 0.29
N THR A 148 -17.96 5.28 0.80
CA THR A 148 -16.54 5.22 0.39
C THR A 148 -16.32 4.38 -0.87
N GLY A 149 -17.27 3.50 -1.22
CA GLY A 149 -17.13 2.53 -2.31
C GLY A 149 -16.22 1.35 -1.95
N ALA A 150 -16.06 1.06 -0.66
CA ALA A 150 -15.25 -0.06 -0.20
C ALA A 150 -15.91 -1.41 -0.52
N VAL A 151 -15.10 -2.41 -0.86
CA VAL A 151 -15.55 -3.79 -1.07
C VAL A 151 -15.38 -4.55 0.23
N VAL A 152 -16.50 -4.81 0.93
CA VAL A 152 -16.47 -5.34 2.30
C VAL A 152 -16.53 -6.86 2.33
N ILE A 153 -15.61 -7.48 3.07
CA ILE A 153 -15.65 -8.89 3.46
C ILE A 153 -15.82 -8.95 4.97
N PHE A 154 -16.77 -9.73 5.46
CA PHE A 154 -17.08 -9.80 6.89
C PHE A 154 -16.87 -11.21 7.43
N GLY A 155 -16.09 -11.33 8.50
CA GLY A 155 -15.89 -12.60 9.17
C GLY A 155 -16.90 -12.87 10.29
N LEU A 156 -17.49 -14.07 10.25
CA LEU A 156 -18.49 -14.56 11.19
C LEU A 156 -17.85 -15.31 12.36
N ASN A 157 -18.50 -15.29 13.52
CA ASN A 157 -18.10 -16.07 14.68
C ASN A 157 -18.37 -17.56 14.45
N ALA A 158 -17.32 -18.36 14.32
CA ALA A 158 -17.40 -19.80 14.11
C ALA A 158 -17.43 -20.64 15.40
N LEU A 159 -17.19 -20.02 16.56
CA LEU A 159 -17.22 -20.67 17.88
C LEU A 159 -18.59 -20.59 18.57
N ASN A 160 -19.54 -19.83 18.03
CA ASN A 160 -20.87 -19.71 18.60
C ASN A 160 -21.55 -21.08 18.80
N GLY A 161 -22.00 -21.34 20.03
CA GLY A 161 -22.67 -22.59 20.43
C GLY A 161 -21.76 -23.79 20.70
N ARG A 162 -20.44 -23.65 20.51
CA ARG A 162 -19.48 -24.73 20.77
C ARG A 162 -19.00 -24.74 22.22
N VAL A 163 -18.40 -25.85 22.61
CA VAL A 163 -17.83 -26.05 23.95
C VAL A 163 -16.31 -26.23 23.83
N PRO A 164 -15.50 -25.48 24.62
CA PRO A 164 -14.07 -25.67 24.65
C PRO A 164 -13.69 -26.93 25.42
N THR A 165 -12.67 -27.62 24.97
CA THR A 165 -12.00 -28.73 25.66
C THR A 165 -10.70 -28.22 26.32
N PRO A 166 -10.12 -28.99 27.28
CA PRO A 166 -8.87 -28.60 27.94
C PRO A 166 -7.67 -28.39 26.99
N ASP A 167 -7.69 -28.99 25.81
CA ASP A 167 -6.63 -28.88 24.81
C ASP A 167 -6.89 -27.78 23.77
N THR A 168 -7.76 -26.80 24.08
CA THR A 168 -8.17 -25.65 23.22
C THR A 168 -8.95 -26.02 21.96
N THR A 169 -9.35 -27.29 21.81
CA THR A 169 -10.29 -27.71 20.77
C THR A 169 -11.69 -27.24 21.12
N TRP A 170 -12.45 -26.80 20.13
CA TRP A 170 -13.86 -26.48 20.29
C TRP A 170 -14.69 -27.53 19.56
N VAL A 171 -15.56 -28.20 20.32
CA VAL A 171 -16.35 -29.34 19.85
C VAL A 171 -17.84 -29.00 19.80
N GLY A 172 -18.57 -29.79 19.02
CA GLY A 172 -19.99 -29.59 18.75
C GLY A 172 -20.24 -28.81 17.46
N PRO A 173 -21.48 -28.86 16.94
CA PRO A 173 -21.85 -28.17 15.71
C PRO A 173 -21.85 -26.65 15.91
N TRP A 174 -21.58 -25.91 14.84
CA TRP A 174 -21.71 -24.46 14.85
C TRP A 174 -23.19 -24.04 14.97
N ASN A 175 -23.52 -23.19 15.95
CA ASN A 175 -24.84 -22.57 16.01
C ASN A 175 -24.87 -21.34 15.09
N SER A 176 -25.41 -21.55 13.89
CA SER A 176 -25.49 -20.54 12.84
C SER A 176 -26.57 -19.48 13.03
N SER A 177 -27.48 -19.63 14.00
CA SER A 177 -28.68 -18.79 14.13
C SER A 177 -28.36 -17.30 14.24
N ASN A 178 -27.36 -16.93 15.04
CA ASN A 178 -26.95 -15.53 15.24
C ASN A 178 -26.30 -14.93 13.97
N ALA A 179 -25.46 -15.70 13.28
CA ALA A 179 -24.87 -15.28 12.01
C ALA A 179 -25.93 -15.14 10.90
N ALA A 180 -26.87 -16.10 10.81
CA ALA A 180 -27.97 -16.06 9.86
C ALA A 180 -28.87 -14.83 10.08
N ALA A 181 -29.11 -14.44 11.34
CA ALA A 181 -29.84 -13.22 11.68
C ALA A 181 -29.12 -11.95 11.16
N LEU A 182 -27.80 -11.84 11.38
CA LEU A 182 -26.99 -10.73 10.85
C LEU A 182 -27.03 -10.67 9.31
N ILE A 183 -26.83 -11.81 8.63
CA ILE A 183 -26.84 -11.87 7.16
C ILE A 183 -28.21 -11.44 6.63
N ARG A 184 -29.30 -11.96 7.23
CA ARG A 184 -30.67 -11.60 6.86
C ARG A 184 -30.96 -10.12 7.10
N TYR A 185 -30.52 -9.57 8.24
CA TYR A 185 -30.65 -8.15 8.53
C TYR A 185 -29.93 -7.30 7.46
N THR A 186 -28.69 -7.66 7.14
CA THR A 186 -27.84 -7.00 6.13
C THR A 186 -28.52 -6.98 4.75
N VAL A 187 -29.03 -8.14 4.31
CA VAL A 187 -29.72 -8.29 3.03
C VAL A 187 -31.05 -7.52 3.01
N ASN A 188 -31.84 -7.60 4.09
CA ASN A 188 -33.11 -6.87 4.19
C ASN A 188 -32.95 -5.34 4.20
N LYS A 189 -31.81 -4.84 4.73
CA LYS A 189 -31.44 -3.43 4.68
C LYS A 189 -30.92 -2.98 3.30
N GLY A 190 -30.65 -3.92 2.40
CA GLY A 190 -30.05 -3.63 1.09
C GLY A 190 -28.55 -3.33 1.17
N TYR A 191 -27.88 -3.68 2.27
CA TYR A 191 -26.44 -3.52 2.40
C TYR A 191 -25.70 -4.59 1.60
N THR A 192 -24.55 -4.21 1.04
CA THR A 192 -23.72 -5.10 0.24
C THR A 192 -22.52 -5.57 1.04
N VAL A 193 -22.41 -6.89 1.20
CA VAL A 193 -21.21 -7.58 1.68
C VAL A 193 -20.73 -8.49 0.55
N HIS A 194 -19.49 -8.30 0.13
CA HIS A 194 -18.89 -9.00 -1.01
C HIS A 194 -18.55 -10.46 -0.68
N GLY A 195 -18.15 -10.73 0.56
CA GLY A 195 -17.82 -12.07 1.02
C GLY A 195 -18.07 -12.25 2.50
N TRP A 196 -18.47 -13.46 2.88
CA TRP A 196 -18.60 -13.88 4.27
C TRP A 196 -17.52 -14.92 4.58
N GLU A 197 -16.74 -14.68 5.64
CA GLU A 197 -15.75 -15.64 6.16
C GLU A 197 -16.33 -16.33 7.41
N LEU A 198 -15.83 -17.52 7.77
CA LEU A 198 -16.26 -18.25 8.97
C LEU A 198 -15.07 -18.50 9.90
N GLY A 199 -14.96 -17.69 10.94
CA GLY A 199 -13.91 -17.78 11.96
C GLY A 199 -12.54 -17.26 11.52
N ASN A 200 -11.62 -17.20 12.48
CA ASN A 200 -10.28 -16.66 12.32
C ASN A 200 -9.23 -17.59 12.94
N GLU A 201 -8.27 -18.08 12.13
CA GLU A 201 -7.12 -18.87 12.61
C GLU A 201 -7.48 -20.10 13.46
N LEU A 202 -8.57 -20.80 13.10
CA LEU A 202 -9.09 -21.96 13.83
C LEU A 202 -8.53 -23.32 13.40
N SER A 203 -7.52 -23.33 12.53
CA SER A 203 -6.94 -24.55 11.95
C SER A 203 -5.50 -24.78 12.41
N GLY A 204 -4.99 -26.01 12.22
CA GLY A 204 -3.62 -26.37 12.58
C GLY A 204 -3.35 -26.20 14.07
N SER A 205 -2.33 -25.42 14.43
CA SER A 205 -2.01 -25.10 15.84
C SER A 205 -3.00 -24.13 16.48
N GLY A 206 -3.82 -23.43 15.68
CA GLY A 206 -4.78 -22.43 16.15
C GLY A 206 -4.13 -21.23 16.82
N VAL A 207 -4.84 -20.11 16.89
CA VAL A 207 -4.48 -18.98 17.76
C VAL A 207 -5.58 -18.89 18.80
N GLY A 208 -5.41 -19.56 19.94
CA GLY A 208 -6.39 -19.59 21.05
C GLY A 208 -7.54 -20.61 20.93
N ALA A 209 -7.92 -21.01 19.72
CA ALA A 209 -8.94 -22.02 19.48
C ALA A 209 -8.64 -22.86 18.23
N LYS A 210 -9.12 -24.12 18.22
CA LYS A 210 -9.09 -24.98 17.03
C LYS A 210 -10.39 -25.75 16.84
N VAL A 211 -10.77 -25.98 15.58
CA VAL A 211 -11.93 -26.80 15.19
C VAL A 211 -11.44 -27.93 14.29
N GLY A 212 -11.98 -29.14 14.47
CA GLY A 212 -11.68 -30.28 13.61
C GLY A 212 -12.02 -29.99 12.15
N ALA A 213 -11.15 -30.37 11.22
CA ALA A 213 -11.30 -30.01 9.80
C ALA A 213 -12.58 -30.57 9.16
N ASP A 214 -12.98 -31.78 9.56
CA ASP A 214 -14.23 -32.43 9.15
C ASP A 214 -15.46 -31.64 9.60
N GLN A 215 -15.49 -31.25 10.87
CA GLN A 215 -16.56 -30.43 11.43
C GLN A 215 -16.56 -29.04 10.78
N TYR A 216 -15.42 -28.38 10.68
CA TYR A 216 -15.31 -27.05 10.06
C TYR A 216 -15.77 -27.06 8.60
N ALA A 217 -15.45 -28.11 7.83
CA ALA A 217 -15.96 -28.27 6.47
C ALA A 217 -17.49 -28.39 6.43
N ALA A 218 -18.09 -29.16 7.34
CA ALA A 218 -19.54 -29.24 7.46
C ALA A 218 -20.18 -27.87 7.80
N ASP A 219 -19.52 -27.08 8.65
CA ASP A 219 -20.00 -25.76 9.04
C ASP A 219 -19.91 -24.74 7.90
N VAL A 220 -18.84 -24.78 7.09
CA VAL A 220 -18.71 -23.95 5.88
C VAL A 220 -19.77 -24.32 4.84
N ILE A 221 -20.07 -25.61 4.67
CA ILE A 221 -21.17 -26.07 3.82
C ILE A 221 -22.51 -25.52 4.33
N ALA A 222 -22.77 -25.58 5.64
CA ALA A 222 -23.97 -25.02 6.23
C ALA A 222 -24.09 -23.50 6.02
N LEU A 223 -22.99 -22.76 6.20
CA LEU A 223 -22.93 -21.32 5.90
C LEU A 223 -23.29 -21.03 4.44
N ARG A 224 -22.75 -21.83 3.49
CA ARG A 224 -23.05 -21.66 2.07
C ARG A 224 -24.55 -21.76 1.79
N TYR A 225 -25.22 -22.78 2.34
CA TYR A 225 -26.67 -22.94 2.19
C TYR A 225 -27.45 -21.76 2.76
N ILE A 226 -27.08 -21.27 3.94
CA ILE A 226 -27.73 -20.11 4.57
C ILE A 226 -27.60 -18.86 3.71
N ILE A 227 -26.41 -18.60 3.15
CA ILE A 227 -26.17 -17.47 2.25
C ILE A 227 -27.03 -17.61 0.99
N ASP A 228 -26.99 -18.78 0.33
CA ASP A 228 -27.76 -19.02 -0.88
C ASP A 228 -29.27 -18.83 -0.65
N GLU A 229 -29.80 -19.35 0.47
CA GLU A 229 -31.21 -19.20 0.85
C GLU A 229 -31.59 -17.73 1.09
N ILE A 230 -30.84 -17.00 1.91
CA ILE A 230 -31.17 -15.62 2.28
C ILE A 230 -31.08 -14.70 1.06
N TYR A 231 -30.02 -14.82 0.26
CA TYR A 231 -29.84 -13.98 -0.92
C TYR A 231 -30.85 -14.34 -2.02
N ALA A 232 -31.20 -15.62 -2.21
CA ALA A 232 -32.28 -16.00 -3.13
C ALA A 232 -33.64 -15.44 -2.68
N GLY A 233 -33.95 -15.51 -1.38
CA GLY A 233 -35.21 -15.02 -0.79
C GLY A 233 -35.43 -13.51 -0.91
N SER A 234 -34.36 -12.72 -1.09
CA SER A 234 -34.44 -11.28 -1.32
C SER A 234 -34.96 -10.90 -2.72
N SER A 235 -34.96 -11.85 -3.66
CA SER A 235 -35.60 -11.70 -4.97
C SER A 235 -37.08 -12.10 -4.88
N SER A 236 -37.95 -11.11 -4.65
CA SER A 236 -39.43 -11.11 -4.63
C SER A 236 -40.13 -11.54 -3.32
N SER A 237 -40.74 -10.58 -2.61
CA SER A 237 -41.75 -10.82 -1.58
C SER A 237 -43.14 -10.47 -2.12
N GLY A 238 -43.83 -11.48 -2.66
CA GLY A 238 -45.23 -11.39 -3.08
C GLY A 238 -45.70 -12.73 -3.63
N ASP A 239 -46.62 -13.39 -2.91
CA ASP A 239 -47.23 -14.70 -3.19
C ASP A 239 -46.40 -15.96 -2.88
N LEU A 240 -46.47 -16.39 -1.62
CA LEU A 240 -45.83 -17.61 -1.11
C LEU A 240 -46.51 -18.89 -1.64
N ILE A 241 -47.83 -18.87 -1.91
CA ILE A 241 -48.57 -20.04 -2.41
C ILE A 241 -48.26 -20.24 -3.89
N GLY A 242 -48.26 -19.18 -4.68
CA GLY A 242 -47.84 -19.21 -6.08
C GLY A 242 -46.40 -19.69 -6.25
N LYS A 243 -45.51 -19.37 -5.32
CA LYS A 243 -44.12 -19.88 -5.29
C LYS A 243 -44.02 -21.36 -4.94
N ILE A 244 -44.71 -21.84 -3.91
CA ILE A 244 -44.69 -23.26 -3.52
C ILE A 244 -45.23 -24.15 -4.64
N LEU A 245 -46.24 -23.67 -5.37
CA LEU A 245 -46.85 -24.40 -6.48
C LEU A 245 -46.21 -24.07 -7.85
N SER A 246 -45.21 -23.20 -7.90
CA SER A 246 -44.53 -22.84 -9.14
C SER A 246 -43.56 -23.96 -9.54
N PRO A 247 -43.71 -24.54 -10.75
CA PRO A 247 -42.74 -25.49 -11.27
C PRO A 247 -41.32 -24.93 -11.30
N SER A 248 -41.14 -23.62 -11.57
CA SER A 248 -39.81 -23.01 -11.60
C SER A 248 -39.14 -22.92 -10.22
N SER A 249 -39.92 -22.81 -9.15
CA SER A 249 -39.41 -22.79 -7.77
C SER A 249 -39.05 -24.21 -7.30
N LEU A 250 -39.90 -25.20 -7.61
CA LEU A 250 -39.64 -26.62 -7.33
C LEU A 250 -38.45 -27.16 -8.15
N ASP A 251 -38.33 -26.74 -9.41
CA ASP A 251 -37.18 -27.05 -10.27
C ASP A 251 -35.91 -26.31 -9.83
N GLY A 252 -36.06 -25.18 -9.13
CA GLY A 252 -35.00 -24.46 -8.44
C GLY A 252 -34.40 -25.25 -7.27
N GLU A 253 -35.23 -25.93 -6.47
CA GLU A 253 -34.75 -26.87 -5.45
C GLU A 253 -34.05 -28.09 -6.07
N ALA A 254 -34.60 -28.63 -7.16
CA ALA A 254 -33.91 -29.66 -7.94
C ALA A 254 -32.59 -29.15 -8.55
N ALA A 255 -32.49 -27.85 -8.84
CA ALA A 255 -31.23 -27.22 -9.23
C ALA A 255 -30.24 -27.16 -8.07
N THR A 256 -30.67 -26.95 -6.83
CA THR A 256 -29.79 -27.05 -5.64
C THR A 256 -29.18 -28.44 -5.50
N PHE A 257 -29.98 -29.50 -5.63
CA PHE A 257 -29.45 -30.88 -5.59
C PHE A 257 -28.55 -31.20 -6.79
N ARG A 258 -28.90 -30.73 -8.00
CA ARG A 258 -28.03 -30.84 -9.18
C ARG A 258 -26.76 -30.02 -9.05
N ASN A 259 -26.80 -28.86 -8.42
CA ASN A 259 -25.65 -27.99 -8.17
C ASN A 259 -24.75 -28.64 -7.13
N LEU A 260 -25.28 -29.22 -6.05
CA LEU A 260 -24.50 -30.01 -5.10
C LEU A 260 -23.84 -31.21 -5.80
N GLN A 261 -24.59 -31.95 -6.62
CA GLN A 261 -24.07 -33.08 -7.38
C GLN A 261 -23.02 -32.64 -8.41
N SER A 262 -23.22 -31.51 -9.07
CA SER A 262 -22.26 -30.90 -10.00
C SER A 262 -21.03 -30.38 -9.28
N LEU A 263 -21.17 -29.81 -8.09
CA LEU A 263 -20.07 -29.31 -7.25
C LEU A 263 -19.20 -30.47 -6.75
N LEU A 264 -19.83 -31.58 -6.35
CA LEU A 264 -19.15 -32.83 -6.02
C LEU A 264 -18.46 -33.46 -7.25
N GLN A 265 -19.02 -33.30 -8.45
CA GLN A 265 -18.43 -33.77 -9.71
C GLN A 265 -17.38 -32.79 -10.29
N SER A 266 -17.45 -31.50 -9.97
CA SER A 266 -16.57 -30.42 -10.45
C SER A 266 -15.48 -30.02 -9.46
N ALA A 267 -15.38 -30.68 -8.30
CA ALA A 267 -14.38 -30.43 -7.28
C ALA A 267 -12.92 -30.73 -7.72
N GLY A 268 -12.66 -30.96 -9.01
CA GLY A 268 -11.37 -30.63 -9.64
C GLY A 268 -11.14 -29.11 -9.64
N THR A 269 -11.00 -28.54 -8.45
CA THR A 269 -11.34 -27.14 -8.15
C THR A 269 -10.40 -26.12 -8.81
N LYS A 270 -10.98 -25.11 -9.46
CA LYS A 270 -10.35 -23.80 -9.69
C LYS A 270 -10.39 -23.00 -8.39
N THR A 271 -9.58 -23.38 -7.40
CA THR A 271 -9.39 -22.55 -6.20
C THR A 271 -8.50 -21.36 -6.52
N THR A 272 -8.72 -20.28 -5.78
CA THR A 272 -7.96 -19.05 -5.88
C THR A 272 -7.31 -18.77 -4.53
N ALA A 273 -6.03 -18.41 -4.51
CA ALA A 273 -5.31 -18.08 -3.29
C ALA A 273 -5.39 -16.58 -2.98
N TRP A 274 -5.80 -16.26 -1.76
CA TRP A 274 -5.79 -14.91 -1.17
C TRP A 274 -4.95 -14.92 0.10
N VAL A 275 -4.24 -13.81 0.37
CA VAL A 275 -3.74 -13.51 1.72
C VAL A 275 -4.82 -12.72 2.44
N GLY A 276 -5.57 -13.39 3.33
CA GLY A 276 -6.71 -12.80 4.05
C GLY A 276 -6.32 -11.88 5.22
N GLU A 277 -5.11 -12.04 5.75
CA GLU A 277 -4.52 -11.18 6.78
C GLU A 277 -2.99 -11.34 6.81
N ALA A 278 -2.23 -10.24 6.78
CA ALA A 278 -0.78 -10.26 7.00
C ALA A 278 -0.25 -8.91 7.49
N GLY A 279 0.54 -8.91 8.57
CA GLY A 279 1.13 -7.70 9.18
C GLY A 279 2.64 -7.75 9.41
N GLY A 280 3.31 -8.86 9.08
CA GLY A 280 4.77 -9.08 9.13
C GLY A 280 5.40 -9.16 10.52
N ALA A 281 4.78 -8.53 11.52
CA ALA A 281 5.02 -8.76 12.93
C ALA A 281 3.68 -8.94 13.65
N TYR A 282 3.52 -10.07 14.33
CA TYR A 282 2.34 -10.35 15.15
C TYR A 282 2.32 -9.48 16.43
N ASN A 283 1.30 -9.62 17.28
CA ASN A 283 1.13 -8.85 18.52
C ASN A 283 1.16 -7.32 18.30
N SER A 284 0.32 -6.84 17.38
CA SER A 284 0.13 -5.41 17.10
C SER A 284 1.34 -4.69 16.50
N GLY A 285 2.39 -5.41 16.09
CA GLY A 285 3.61 -4.81 15.54
C GLY A 285 4.40 -3.99 16.56
N HIS A 286 5.46 -3.33 16.09
CA HIS A 286 6.40 -2.63 16.96
C HIS A 286 6.57 -1.17 16.55
N ASN A 287 6.42 -0.26 17.51
CA ASN A 287 6.60 1.17 17.26
C ASN A 287 8.02 1.47 16.78
N LEU A 288 8.14 2.47 15.90
CA LEU A 288 9.36 2.87 15.17
C LEU A 288 9.95 1.79 14.24
N VAL A 289 9.21 0.70 14.04
CA VAL A 289 9.56 -0.36 13.09
C VAL A 289 8.41 -0.53 12.11
N THR A 290 7.27 -1.08 12.55
CA THR A 290 6.16 -1.44 11.65
C THR A 290 5.31 -0.26 11.21
N ASN A 291 5.46 0.91 11.84
CA ASN A 291 4.90 2.20 11.42
C ASN A 291 5.96 3.11 10.78
N ALA A 292 7.19 2.63 10.57
CA ALA A 292 8.28 3.41 10.00
C ALA A 292 8.57 2.98 8.55
N PHE A 293 9.32 3.81 7.82
CA PHE A 293 9.64 3.59 6.41
C PHE A 293 10.34 2.25 6.13
N VAL A 294 11.16 1.77 7.07
CA VAL A 294 11.88 0.49 6.93
C VAL A 294 10.92 -0.69 6.67
N PHE A 295 9.68 -0.63 7.17
CA PHE A 295 8.72 -1.71 6.98
C PHE A 295 8.10 -1.75 5.57
N SER A 296 8.18 -0.64 4.83
CA SER A 296 7.73 -0.59 3.43
C SER A 296 8.52 -1.55 2.53
N PHE A 297 9.79 -1.82 2.85
CA PHE A 297 10.57 -2.85 2.15
C PHE A 297 9.94 -4.23 2.31
N TRP A 298 9.59 -4.62 3.54
CA TRP A 298 8.91 -5.89 3.79
C TRP A 298 7.57 -5.94 3.08
N TYR A 299 6.76 -4.87 3.19
CA TYR A 299 5.40 -4.88 2.64
C TYR A 299 5.38 -4.95 1.11
N LEU A 300 6.17 -4.10 0.44
CA LEU A 300 6.29 -4.14 -1.03
C LEU A 300 6.87 -5.47 -1.53
N ASP A 301 7.78 -6.07 -0.76
CA ASP A 301 8.31 -7.39 -1.05
C ASP A 301 7.23 -8.49 -0.96
N GLN A 302 6.37 -8.44 0.06
CA GLN A 302 5.25 -9.37 0.17
C GLN A 302 4.26 -9.23 -0.99
N LEU A 303 3.94 -8.00 -1.40
CA LEU A 303 3.06 -7.76 -2.55
C LEU A 303 3.65 -8.35 -3.83
N GLY A 304 4.95 -8.13 -4.07
CA GLY A 304 5.70 -8.71 -5.19
C GLY A 304 5.77 -10.23 -5.18
N MET A 305 6.07 -10.83 -4.03
CA MET A 305 6.09 -12.28 -3.91
C MET A 305 4.71 -12.89 -4.10
N ALA A 306 3.70 -12.37 -3.42
CA ALA A 306 2.33 -12.88 -3.51
C ALA A 306 1.81 -12.84 -4.95
N SER A 307 2.03 -11.73 -5.67
CA SER A 307 1.61 -11.61 -7.07
C SER A 307 2.35 -12.59 -7.99
N THR A 308 3.65 -12.79 -7.77
CA THR A 308 4.49 -13.73 -8.54
C THR A 308 3.99 -15.16 -8.45
N TYR A 309 3.40 -15.55 -7.31
CA TYR A 309 2.79 -16.87 -7.10
C TYR A 309 1.27 -16.88 -7.31
N ASP A 310 0.77 -15.99 -8.16
CA ASP A 310 -0.62 -15.93 -8.62
C ASP A 310 -1.67 -15.72 -7.50
N THR A 311 -1.27 -15.13 -6.38
CA THR A 311 -2.20 -14.70 -5.32
C THR A 311 -3.01 -13.52 -5.82
N LYS A 312 -4.33 -13.55 -5.63
CA LYS A 312 -5.22 -12.55 -6.26
C LYS A 312 -5.55 -11.34 -5.41
N THR A 313 -5.40 -11.45 -4.10
CA THR A 313 -5.68 -10.40 -3.14
C THR A 313 -4.70 -10.51 -1.96
N TYR A 314 -4.26 -9.35 -1.45
CA TYR A 314 -3.40 -9.26 -0.29
C TYR A 314 -3.96 -8.27 0.74
N CYS A 315 -4.45 -8.79 1.86
CA CYS A 315 -5.05 -8.00 2.95
C CYS A 315 -4.02 -7.66 4.03
N ARG A 316 -3.62 -6.39 4.07
CA ARG A 316 -2.72 -5.86 5.09
C ARG A 316 -3.42 -5.72 6.45
N GLN A 317 -2.87 -6.37 7.46
CA GLN A 317 -3.15 -6.11 8.87
C GLN A 317 -2.36 -4.88 9.32
N SER A 318 -2.99 -3.75 9.64
CA SER A 318 -4.41 -3.40 9.43
C SER A 318 -4.52 -2.05 8.71
N PHE A 319 -5.73 -1.65 8.30
CA PHE A 319 -5.94 -0.31 7.74
C PHE A 319 -5.70 0.78 8.81
N ILE A 320 -6.19 0.54 10.02
CA ILE A 320 -5.96 1.36 11.22
C ILE A 320 -5.99 0.45 12.45
N GLY A 321 -5.19 0.79 13.46
CA GLY A 321 -5.01 -0.05 14.65
C GLY A 321 -3.68 -0.79 14.66
N GLY A 322 -3.12 -1.00 15.86
CA GLY A 322 -1.77 -1.53 15.99
C GLY A 322 -0.68 -0.58 15.49
N ASN A 323 0.57 -0.91 15.77
CA ASN A 323 1.74 -0.21 15.24
C ASN A 323 2.01 -0.54 13.77
N TYR A 324 1.34 -1.51 13.17
CA TYR A 324 1.45 -1.84 11.74
C TYR A 324 0.38 -1.16 10.88
N GLY A 325 -0.51 -0.38 11.49
CA GLY A 325 -1.67 0.21 10.82
C GLY A 325 -1.25 1.12 9.66
N LEU A 326 -1.97 1.09 8.56
CA LEU A 326 -1.73 2.00 7.43
C LEU A 326 -1.99 3.46 7.81
N LEU A 327 -2.92 3.70 8.74
CA LEU A 327 -3.17 5.02 9.33
C LEU A 327 -2.79 5.03 10.82
N SER A 328 -2.33 6.19 11.27
CA SER A 328 -2.11 6.49 12.68
C SER A 328 -3.42 6.44 13.48
N THR A 329 -3.38 5.85 14.67
CA THR A 329 -4.56 5.73 15.54
C THR A 329 -4.90 7.02 16.29
N THR A 330 -4.01 8.03 16.29
CA THR A 330 -4.19 9.29 17.02
C THR A 330 -4.75 10.39 16.14
N ASN A 331 -4.21 10.56 14.95
CA ASN A 331 -4.52 11.66 14.03
C ASN A 331 -4.99 11.20 12.65
N PHE A 332 -5.09 9.89 12.40
CA PHE A 332 -5.50 9.28 11.12
C PHE A 332 -4.54 9.57 9.96
N GLU A 333 -3.40 10.21 10.20
CA GLU A 333 -2.43 10.48 9.16
C GLU A 333 -1.85 9.17 8.61
N PRO A 334 -1.61 9.09 7.29
CA PRO A 334 -1.09 7.86 6.70
C PRO A 334 0.36 7.58 7.12
N ASN A 335 0.61 6.37 7.58
CA ASN A 335 1.96 5.83 7.79
C ASN A 335 2.62 5.50 6.44
N PRO A 336 3.95 5.32 6.37
CA PRO A 336 4.68 5.07 5.11
C PRO A 336 4.09 3.94 4.25
N ASP A 337 3.63 2.86 4.88
CA ASP A 337 3.05 1.72 4.16
C ASP A 337 1.74 2.02 3.44
N TYR A 338 0.99 3.04 3.86
CA TYR A 338 -0.19 3.48 3.13
C TYR A 338 0.21 4.01 1.75
N TYR A 339 1.30 4.78 1.68
CA TYR A 339 1.81 5.29 0.41
C TYR A 339 2.37 4.15 -0.45
N SER A 340 3.02 3.16 0.15
CA SER A 340 3.45 1.93 -0.54
C SER A 340 2.26 1.20 -1.18
N ALA A 341 1.17 0.99 -0.43
CA ALA A 341 -0.07 0.41 -0.94
C ALA A 341 -0.70 1.25 -2.06
N LEU A 342 -0.79 2.57 -1.87
CA LEU A 342 -1.42 3.47 -2.83
C LEU A 342 -0.61 3.59 -4.12
N LEU A 343 0.71 3.63 -4.03
CA LEU A 343 1.60 3.67 -5.19
C LEU A 343 1.51 2.35 -5.99
N TRP A 344 1.54 1.21 -5.29
CA TRP A 344 1.28 -0.09 -5.92
C TRP A 344 -0.07 -0.08 -6.63
N HIS A 345 -1.12 0.31 -5.92
CA HIS A 345 -2.47 0.36 -6.45
C HIS A 345 -2.57 1.23 -7.72
N ARG A 346 -1.82 2.33 -7.81
CA ARG A 346 -1.88 3.24 -8.96
C ARG A 346 -1.02 2.80 -10.14
N LEU A 347 0.11 2.16 -9.88
CA LEU A 347 1.12 1.86 -10.91
C LEU A 347 1.09 0.41 -11.38
N MET A 348 1.03 -0.55 -10.46
CA MET A 348 1.16 -1.98 -10.76
C MET A 348 -0.18 -2.50 -11.31
N GLY A 349 -0.17 -2.92 -12.58
CA GLY A 349 -1.33 -3.53 -13.22
C GLY A 349 -1.52 -5.00 -12.83
N ARG A 350 -2.51 -5.65 -13.42
CA ARG A 350 -2.94 -7.00 -12.99
C ARG A 350 -2.04 -8.12 -13.49
N ASN A 351 -1.42 -7.95 -14.65
CA ASN A 351 -0.61 -9.00 -15.28
C ASN A 351 0.81 -8.95 -14.72
N VAL A 352 1.20 -10.03 -14.05
CA VAL A 352 2.51 -10.17 -13.39
C VAL A 352 3.52 -10.71 -14.39
N LEU A 353 4.71 -10.15 -14.44
CA LEU A 353 5.80 -10.52 -15.34
C LEU A 353 6.97 -11.08 -14.52
N SER A 354 7.69 -12.06 -15.08
CA SER A 354 8.89 -12.57 -14.42
C SER A 354 10.03 -11.56 -14.53
N THR A 355 10.85 -11.50 -13.49
CA THR A 355 12.08 -10.72 -13.44
C THR A 355 13.25 -11.63 -13.09
N ASN A 356 14.44 -11.30 -13.58
CA ASN A 356 15.68 -11.96 -13.20
C ASN A 356 16.79 -10.93 -13.04
N PHE A 357 17.47 -10.98 -11.89
CA PHE A 357 18.66 -10.21 -11.56
C PHE A 357 19.56 -11.12 -10.71
N SER A 358 20.83 -11.23 -11.07
CA SER A 358 21.75 -12.26 -10.53
C SER A 358 22.99 -11.68 -9.86
N GLU A 359 23.16 -10.36 -9.91
CA GLU A 359 24.37 -9.66 -9.49
C GLU A 359 24.44 -9.48 -7.97
N THR A 360 23.29 -9.49 -7.27
CA THR A 360 23.21 -9.56 -5.81
C THR A 360 21.85 -10.04 -5.34
N GLU A 361 21.83 -10.77 -4.22
CA GLU A 361 20.60 -11.17 -3.53
C GLU A 361 19.92 -10.00 -2.77
N ASN A 362 20.66 -8.90 -2.56
CA ASN A 362 20.15 -7.72 -1.86
C ASN A 362 19.30 -6.80 -2.75
N LEU A 363 19.18 -7.07 -4.05
CA LEU A 363 18.25 -6.36 -4.93
C LEU A 363 17.09 -7.29 -5.29
N ARG A 364 15.89 -6.96 -4.79
CA ARG A 364 14.67 -7.69 -5.15
C ARG A 364 13.95 -6.96 -6.27
N THR A 365 13.43 -7.69 -7.23
CA THR A 365 12.86 -7.11 -8.46
C THR A 365 11.51 -7.76 -8.77
N TYR A 366 10.51 -6.95 -9.11
CA TYR A 366 9.17 -7.42 -9.48
C TYR A 366 8.65 -6.58 -10.63
N ALA A 367 7.96 -7.17 -11.62
CA ALA A 367 7.44 -6.43 -12.75
C ALA A 367 5.99 -6.80 -13.06
N HIS A 368 5.21 -5.81 -13.45
CA HIS A 368 3.82 -5.98 -13.90
C HIS A 368 3.61 -5.18 -15.20
N CYS A 369 2.62 -5.54 -16.03
CA CYS A 369 2.08 -4.57 -16.99
C CYS A 369 1.64 -3.31 -16.19
N ALA A 370 1.89 -2.12 -16.73
CA ALA A 370 1.48 -0.87 -16.09
C ALA A 370 -0.05 -0.78 -16.01
N LYS A 371 -0.59 -0.23 -14.91
CA LYS A 371 -2.04 -0.18 -14.68
C LYS A 371 -2.78 0.78 -15.62
N GLN A 372 -2.16 1.91 -15.97
CA GLN A 372 -2.81 3.01 -16.69
C GLN A 372 -2.19 3.31 -18.07
N SER A 373 -1.16 2.57 -18.49
CA SER A 373 -0.45 2.83 -19.74
C SER A 373 -0.01 1.56 -20.45
N LEU A 374 0.36 1.71 -21.71
CA LEU A 374 1.00 0.66 -22.51
C LEU A 374 2.48 0.58 -22.10
N GLY A 375 2.76 -0.10 -21.00
CA GLY A 375 4.12 -0.21 -20.48
C GLY A 375 4.28 -1.28 -19.40
N ILE A 376 5.47 -1.29 -18.80
CA ILE A 376 5.82 -2.16 -17.67
C ILE A 376 6.13 -1.27 -16.46
N THR A 377 5.61 -1.65 -15.30
CA THR A 377 6.01 -1.09 -14.02
C THR A 377 6.95 -2.08 -13.35
N LEU A 378 8.12 -1.59 -12.94
CA LEU A 378 9.16 -2.36 -12.26
C LEU A 378 9.25 -1.89 -10.80
N LEU A 379 9.35 -2.79 -9.84
CA LEU A 379 9.66 -2.48 -8.46
C LEU A 379 11.06 -3.02 -8.18
N LEU A 380 11.96 -2.17 -7.68
CA LEU A 380 13.29 -2.57 -7.23
C LEU A 380 13.43 -2.27 -5.74
N LEU A 381 13.79 -3.25 -4.93
CA LEU A 381 14.02 -3.08 -3.49
C LEU A 381 15.49 -3.35 -3.21
N ASN A 382 16.26 -2.30 -2.94
CA ASN A 382 17.65 -2.44 -2.50
C ASN A 382 17.71 -2.55 -0.98
N LEU A 383 18.07 -3.73 -0.49
CA LEU A 383 18.09 -4.09 0.92
C LEU A 383 19.44 -3.81 1.60
N ASP A 384 20.45 -3.35 0.86
CA ASP A 384 21.80 -3.12 1.39
C ASP A 384 22.07 -1.63 1.60
N GLY A 385 22.07 -1.14 2.84
CA GLY A 385 22.28 0.27 3.20
C GLY A 385 23.58 0.94 2.71
N ASN A 386 24.58 0.17 2.26
CA ASN A 386 25.91 0.68 1.93
C ASN A 386 26.29 0.50 0.46
N THR A 387 25.52 -0.26 -0.30
CA THR A 387 25.84 -0.63 -1.69
C THR A 387 24.85 0.02 -2.66
N THR A 388 25.36 0.84 -3.60
CA THR A 388 24.53 1.36 -4.69
C THR A 388 24.48 0.33 -5.81
N VAL A 389 23.26 -0.02 -6.26
CA VAL A 389 23.07 -0.89 -7.42
C VAL A 389 22.62 -0.05 -8.62
N LYS A 390 23.43 -0.01 -9.67
CA LYS A 390 23.05 0.59 -10.95
C LYS A 390 22.45 -0.49 -11.83
N VAL A 391 21.20 -0.29 -12.23
CA VAL A 391 20.44 -1.30 -12.93
C VAL A 391 20.17 -0.83 -14.35
N SER A 392 20.48 -1.68 -15.33
CA SER A 392 19.95 -1.58 -16.69
C SER A 392 18.73 -2.49 -16.81
N VAL A 393 17.80 -2.20 -17.72
CA VAL A 393 16.60 -3.04 -17.91
C VAL A 393 16.56 -3.56 -19.33
N SER A 394 16.21 -4.82 -19.49
CA SER A 394 16.06 -5.51 -20.76
C SER A 394 14.88 -6.48 -20.73
N THR A 395 14.42 -6.94 -21.90
CA THR A 395 13.31 -7.90 -22.01
C THR A 395 13.74 -9.14 -22.81
N ASP A 396 13.14 -10.29 -22.52
CA ASP A 396 13.43 -11.59 -23.15
C ASP A 396 12.98 -11.71 -24.62
N SER A 397 12.11 -10.82 -25.06
CA SER A 397 11.61 -10.81 -26.44
C SER A 397 12.69 -10.35 -27.44
N THR A 398 12.69 -10.95 -28.63
CA THR A 398 13.42 -10.48 -29.82
C THR A 398 12.90 -9.14 -30.37
N LEU A 399 12.43 -8.23 -29.52
CA LEU A 399 12.17 -6.84 -29.86
C LEU A 399 13.51 -6.09 -29.81
N LYS A 400 14.34 -6.28 -30.85
CA LYS A 400 15.52 -5.43 -31.06
C LYS A 400 15.09 -3.96 -31.09
N ASN A 401 15.76 -3.16 -30.25
CA ASN A 401 15.66 -1.69 -30.12
C ASN A 401 14.39 -1.13 -29.46
N ARG A 402 14.18 -1.28 -28.15
CA ARG A 402 13.23 -0.42 -27.40
C ARG A 402 13.70 -0.12 -25.96
N PRO A 403 13.52 1.11 -25.46
CA PRO A 403 13.96 1.53 -24.14
C PRO A 403 13.06 0.98 -23.03
N ALA A 404 13.66 0.70 -21.88
CA ALA A 404 13.00 0.13 -20.72
C ALA A 404 12.91 1.13 -19.56
N SER A 405 11.78 1.15 -18.85
CA SER A 405 11.57 2.01 -17.68
C SER A 405 12.13 1.34 -16.42
N LEU A 406 12.97 2.07 -15.68
CA LEU A 406 13.68 1.61 -14.49
C LEU A 406 13.19 2.39 -13.25
N LEU A 407 12.85 1.68 -12.17
CA LEU A 407 12.46 2.28 -10.89
C LEU A 407 13.50 1.91 -9.83
N LEU A 408 14.51 2.76 -9.62
CA LEU A 408 15.58 2.54 -8.63
C LEU A 408 15.18 3.03 -7.23
N PHE A 409 15.37 2.18 -6.22
CA PHE A 409 15.48 2.59 -4.82
C PHE A 409 16.96 2.46 -4.42
N PRO A 410 17.74 3.57 -4.31
CA PRO A 410 19.07 3.50 -3.75
C PRO A 410 19.00 3.49 -2.22
N SER A 411 19.91 2.73 -1.61
CA SER A 411 19.95 2.37 -0.20
C SER A 411 20.87 3.23 0.66
N SER A 412 21.53 4.24 0.09
CA SER A 412 22.48 5.07 0.82
C SER A 412 21.94 6.49 1.00
N PHE A 413 21.27 6.76 2.12
CA PHE A 413 21.25 8.08 2.72
C PHE A 413 22.05 8.02 4.03
N VAL A 414 23.22 8.65 4.02
CA VAL A 414 24.02 8.88 5.22
C VAL A 414 23.36 10.02 6.00
N PHE A 415 22.74 9.70 7.13
CA PHE A 415 22.35 10.69 8.14
C PHE A 415 23.56 11.01 9.01
N GLU A 416 24.19 12.16 8.80
CA GLU A 416 24.94 12.81 9.88
C GLU A 416 23.94 13.54 10.78
N THR A 417 23.64 12.94 11.93
CA THR A 417 22.92 13.61 13.01
C THR A 417 23.85 14.67 13.63
N GLN A 418 23.68 15.94 13.30
CA GLN A 418 24.18 17.00 14.18
C GLN A 418 23.21 17.16 15.35
N SER A 419 23.65 16.75 16.53
CA SER A 419 23.00 17.06 17.80
C SER A 419 22.80 18.58 17.93
N PRO A 420 21.67 19.05 18.48
CA PRO A 420 21.43 20.48 18.65
C PRO A 420 22.36 21.04 19.74
N SER A 421 23.20 22.01 19.38
CA SER A 421 23.88 22.86 20.36
C SER A 421 22.85 23.77 21.05
N PRO A 422 22.98 24.01 22.37
CA PRO A 422 21.99 24.77 23.13
C PRO A 422 21.97 26.24 22.70
N THR A 423 20.76 26.73 22.47
CA THR A 423 20.40 28.14 22.30
C THR A 423 20.92 28.97 23.47
N LYS A 424 21.64 30.06 23.17
CA LYS A 424 21.74 31.21 24.06
C LYS A 424 20.97 32.37 23.43
N GLU A 425 20.02 32.87 24.20
CA GLU A 425 19.37 34.15 24.03
C GLU A 425 20.40 35.28 23.95
N ALA A 426 20.16 36.23 23.05
CA ALA A 426 20.46 37.63 23.26
C ALA A 426 19.56 38.47 22.35
N GLU A 427 18.62 39.18 22.95
CA GLU A 427 18.03 40.39 22.38
C GLU A 427 19.13 41.42 22.09
N VAL A 428 18.92 42.26 21.07
CA VAL A 428 18.99 43.74 21.14
C VAL A 428 18.69 44.32 19.74
N GLN A 429 17.73 45.24 19.73
CA GLN A 429 17.36 46.13 18.63
C GLN A 429 18.51 47.07 18.23
N SER A 430 18.60 47.45 16.95
CA SER A 430 18.24 48.81 16.47
C SER A 430 18.90 49.18 15.12
N ASP A 431 18.09 49.91 14.34
CA ASP A 431 18.41 50.97 13.39
C ASP A 431 19.17 50.73 12.06
N ALA A 432 18.46 51.14 11.01
CA ALA A 432 18.92 51.35 9.66
C ALA A 432 19.55 52.74 9.49
N SER A 433 20.75 52.81 8.90
CA SER A 433 21.12 53.71 7.79
C SER A 433 22.62 53.64 7.47
N GLY A 434 22.98 53.50 6.19
CA GLY A 434 24.33 53.76 5.67
C GLY A 434 25.02 52.61 4.92
N SER A 435 25.09 52.76 3.58
CA SER A 435 26.08 52.25 2.61
C SER A 435 27.09 51.18 3.07
N LYS A 436 27.13 50.02 2.36
CA LYS A 436 28.32 49.20 2.11
C LYS A 436 28.04 48.01 1.16
N ASP A 437 28.44 48.13 -0.10
CA ASP A 437 28.60 46.99 -1.00
C ASP A 437 29.72 46.08 -0.47
N GLY A 438 29.36 44.85 -0.10
CA GLY A 438 30.28 43.85 0.41
C GLY A 438 31.07 43.11 -0.69
N PRO A 439 32.06 42.28 -0.33
CA PRO A 439 32.86 41.46 -1.25
C PRO A 439 32.00 40.60 -2.21
N LYS A 440 30.80 40.22 -1.76
CA LYS A 440 29.83 39.43 -2.51
C LYS A 440 29.19 40.18 -3.68
N ALA A 441 29.07 41.52 -3.63
CA ALA A 441 28.51 42.31 -4.72
C ALA A 441 29.48 42.38 -5.91
N ARG A 442 30.77 42.60 -5.63
CA ARG A 442 31.86 42.61 -6.64
C ARG A 442 31.96 41.31 -7.43
N GLN A 443 31.75 40.16 -6.78
CA GLN A 443 31.77 38.86 -7.46
C GLN A 443 30.67 38.71 -8.53
N PHE A 444 29.50 39.30 -8.31
CA PHE A 444 28.42 39.28 -9.30
C PHE A 444 28.74 40.18 -10.48
N GLU A 445 29.21 41.40 -10.21
CA GLU A 445 29.63 42.35 -11.25
C GLU A 445 30.73 41.78 -12.15
N THR A 446 31.73 41.11 -11.57
CA THR A 446 32.78 40.43 -12.35
C THR A 446 32.21 39.35 -13.27
N VAL A 447 31.30 38.50 -12.78
CA VAL A 447 30.66 37.47 -13.63
C VAL A 447 29.85 38.11 -14.77
N VAL A 448 29.14 39.20 -14.50
CA VAL A 448 28.38 39.94 -15.52
C VAL A 448 29.30 40.59 -16.55
N GLU A 449 30.43 41.18 -16.13
CA GLU A 449 31.45 41.74 -17.04
C GLU A 449 32.08 40.66 -17.92
N THR A 450 32.43 39.49 -17.36
CA THR A 450 32.94 38.35 -18.13
C THR A 450 31.92 37.85 -19.15
N LEU A 451 30.64 37.72 -18.78
CA LEU A 451 29.58 37.34 -19.72
C LEU A 451 29.40 38.40 -20.84
N ASN A 452 29.52 39.69 -20.52
CA ASN A 452 29.50 40.77 -21.50
C ASN A 452 30.69 40.75 -22.46
N GLU A 453 31.89 40.42 -21.98
CA GLU A 453 33.09 40.24 -22.80
C GLU A 453 32.93 39.03 -23.73
N MET A 454 32.51 37.87 -23.20
CA MET A 454 32.22 36.67 -23.99
C MET A 454 31.12 36.90 -25.04
N GLY A 455 30.11 37.72 -24.72
CA GLY A 455 29.08 38.12 -25.66
C GLY A 455 29.61 38.99 -26.82
N ARG A 456 30.54 39.93 -26.53
CA ARG A 456 31.21 40.74 -27.57
C ARG A 456 32.08 39.89 -28.50
N GLU A 457 32.72 38.86 -27.95
CA GLU A 457 33.52 37.88 -28.70
C GLU A 457 32.68 36.77 -29.36
N ARG A 458 31.34 36.79 -29.21
CA ARG A 458 30.39 35.79 -29.76
C ARG A 458 30.66 34.34 -29.34
N VAL A 459 31.24 34.11 -28.16
CA VAL A 459 31.53 32.77 -27.60
C VAL A 459 30.53 32.35 -26.52
N LEU A 460 29.39 33.05 -26.41
CA LEU A 460 28.41 32.85 -25.37
C LEU A 460 27.38 31.78 -25.75
N GLU A 461 27.25 30.73 -24.95
CA GLU A 461 26.24 29.67 -25.12
C GLU A 461 25.42 29.45 -23.84
N ILE A 462 24.28 28.76 -23.93
CA ILE A 462 23.40 28.45 -22.79
C ILE A 462 24.17 27.69 -21.67
N GLY A 463 25.15 26.86 -22.05
CA GLY A 463 26.04 26.17 -21.12
C GLY A 463 26.79 27.12 -20.18
N THR A 464 27.29 28.25 -20.68
CA THR A 464 28.00 29.28 -19.91
C THR A 464 27.12 29.87 -18.81
N PHE A 465 25.83 30.11 -19.11
CA PHE A 465 24.87 30.58 -18.12
C PHE A 465 24.49 29.52 -17.11
N LYS A 466 24.34 28.25 -17.52
CA LYS A 466 24.07 27.12 -16.61
C LYS A 466 25.21 26.95 -15.59
N ILE A 467 26.46 27.19 -15.99
CA ILE A 467 27.61 27.15 -15.07
C ILE A 467 27.52 28.27 -14.02
N ALA A 468 27.28 29.51 -14.46
CA ALA A 468 27.14 30.65 -13.55
C ALA A 468 25.92 30.53 -12.61
N ILE A 469 24.79 30.02 -13.10
CA ILE A 469 23.59 29.72 -12.30
C ILE A 469 23.93 28.71 -11.20
N LYS A 470 24.60 27.59 -11.57
CA LYS A 470 25.00 26.56 -10.60
C LYS A 470 25.96 27.11 -9.55
N ALA A 471 26.93 27.94 -9.95
CA ALA A 471 27.88 28.55 -9.02
C ALA A 471 27.20 29.47 -7.98
N PHE A 472 26.28 30.33 -8.41
CA PHE A 472 25.54 31.20 -7.49
C PHE A 472 24.52 30.43 -6.64
N ALA A 473 23.88 29.40 -7.20
CA ALA A 473 23.01 28.51 -6.44
C ALA A 473 23.80 27.80 -5.33
N ALA A 474 24.94 27.17 -5.66
CA ALA A 474 25.83 26.51 -4.69
C ALA A 474 26.39 27.46 -3.62
N ALA A 475 26.57 28.75 -3.96
CA ALA A 475 26.93 29.79 -2.99
C ALA A 475 25.74 30.30 -2.14
N ARG A 476 24.55 29.74 -2.33
CA ARG A 476 23.26 30.14 -1.72
C ARG A 476 22.84 31.58 -2.04
N GLU A 477 23.28 32.10 -3.18
CA GLU A 477 22.99 33.46 -3.67
C GLU A 477 21.86 33.42 -4.70
N VAL A 478 20.66 33.00 -4.27
CA VAL A 478 19.49 32.75 -5.16
C VAL A 478 19.14 33.93 -6.06
N LYS A 479 19.17 35.16 -5.51
CA LYS A 479 18.90 36.39 -6.29
C LYS A 479 19.88 36.58 -7.44
N LYS A 480 21.15 36.19 -7.27
CA LYS A 480 22.18 36.28 -8.31
C LYS A 480 22.02 35.17 -9.34
N ALA A 481 21.67 33.95 -8.92
CA ALA A 481 21.35 32.85 -9.85
C ALA A 481 20.18 33.21 -10.77
N ILE A 482 19.11 33.80 -10.23
CA ILE A 482 17.99 34.34 -11.03
C ILE A 482 18.47 35.47 -11.95
N GLY A 483 19.30 36.39 -11.43
CA GLY A 483 19.86 37.48 -12.23
C GLY A 483 20.66 36.99 -13.44
N VAL A 484 21.44 35.92 -13.29
CA VAL A 484 22.15 35.26 -14.41
C VAL A 484 21.17 34.63 -15.40
N PHE A 485 20.11 33.97 -14.93
CA PHE A 485 19.07 33.41 -15.80
C PHE A 485 18.35 34.49 -16.62
N GLU A 486 18.07 35.66 -16.02
CA GLU A 486 17.44 36.78 -16.73
C GLU A 486 18.36 37.43 -17.76
N LEU A 487 19.69 37.36 -17.58
CA LEU A 487 20.66 37.85 -18.56
C LEU A 487 20.63 37.06 -19.87
N ILE A 488 20.21 35.79 -19.87
CA ILE A 488 20.13 34.94 -21.07
C ILE A 488 19.30 35.64 -22.16
N LYS A 489 18.19 36.28 -21.78
CA LYS A 489 17.31 37.01 -22.69
C LYS A 489 17.96 38.22 -23.35
N ARG A 490 18.98 38.82 -22.74
CA ARG A 490 19.67 40.00 -23.30
C ARG A 490 20.61 39.64 -24.45
N TYR A 491 20.96 38.38 -24.61
CA TYR A 491 21.83 37.89 -25.68
C TYR A 491 21.05 37.08 -26.74
N ASP A 492 19.72 37.27 -26.80
CA ASP A 492 18.83 36.62 -27.79
C ASP A 492 18.90 35.08 -27.79
N LEU A 493 19.28 34.49 -26.64
CA LEU A 493 19.26 33.05 -26.42
C LEU A 493 17.93 32.63 -25.80
N ASP A 494 17.35 31.53 -26.28
CA ASP A 494 16.08 31.02 -25.76
C ASP A 494 16.28 30.29 -24.42
N ALA A 495 15.76 30.87 -23.35
CA ALA A 495 15.70 30.26 -22.04
C ALA A 495 14.46 29.35 -21.94
N GLY A 496 14.51 28.21 -22.63
CA GLY A 496 13.42 27.23 -22.68
C GLY A 496 13.13 26.53 -21.34
N ILE A 497 12.21 25.55 -21.39
CA ILE A 497 11.76 24.76 -20.22
C ILE A 497 12.94 24.05 -19.55
N GLU A 498 13.90 23.56 -20.32
CA GLU A 498 15.08 22.86 -19.81
C GLU A 498 15.96 23.77 -18.93
N THR A 499 16.22 25.00 -19.36
CA THR A 499 17.04 25.97 -18.61
C THR A 499 16.30 26.48 -17.37
N SER A 500 14.98 26.64 -17.45
CA SER A 500 14.12 26.98 -16.31
C SER A 500 14.11 25.86 -15.26
N SER A 501 14.01 24.61 -15.71
CA SER A 501 14.06 23.42 -14.85
C SER A 501 15.45 23.26 -14.23
N TYR A 502 16.50 23.57 -14.97
CA TYR A 502 17.88 23.53 -14.48
C TYR A 502 18.12 24.57 -13.38
N LEU A 503 17.62 25.81 -13.52
CA LEU A 503 17.69 26.83 -12.47
C LEU A 503 16.99 26.37 -11.19
N LEU A 504 15.75 25.87 -11.32
CA LEU A 504 14.97 25.39 -10.17
C LEU A 504 15.66 24.20 -9.48
N ASN A 505 16.20 23.25 -10.26
CA ASN A 505 16.94 22.12 -9.73
C ASN A 505 18.22 22.55 -8.99
N CYS A 506 18.99 23.50 -9.53
CA CYS A 506 20.18 24.02 -8.86
C CYS A 506 19.86 24.67 -7.51
N ILE A 507 18.76 25.42 -7.41
CA ILE A 507 18.34 26.06 -6.15
C ILE A 507 17.79 25.01 -5.17
N ALA A 508 17.01 24.05 -5.67
CA ALA A 508 16.42 22.98 -4.86
C ALA A 508 17.49 22.07 -4.21
N GLN A 509 18.59 21.79 -4.93
CA GLN A 509 19.71 20.98 -4.44
C GLN A 509 20.42 21.59 -3.21
N GLU A 510 20.26 22.89 -2.96
CA GLU A 510 20.94 23.61 -1.88
C GLU A 510 20.09 23.76 -0.60
N LYS A 511 18.99 22.99 -0.50
CA LYS A 511 18.04 22.98 0.63
C LYS A 511 17.31 24.32 0.85
N LEU A 512 17.16 25.13 -0.21
CA LEU A 512 16.46 26.41 -0.21
C LEU A 512 15.02 26.25 -0.73
N ALA A 513 14.23 25.42 -0.05
CA ALA A 513 12.89 25.01 -0.52
C ALA A 513 11.91 26.19 -0.62
N LYS A 514 11.98 27.12 0.33
CA LYS A 514 11.09 28.30 0.36
C LYS A 514 11.42 29.28 -0.78
N GLU A 515 12.69 29.53 -1.01
CA GLU A 515 13.17 30.38 -2.09
C GLU A 515 12.90 29.74 -3.47
N THR A 516 13.03 28.41 -3.58
CA THR A 516 12.68 27.67 -4.80
C THR A 516 11.19 27.85 -5.13
N GLN A 517 10.31 27.77 -4.12
CA GLN A 517 8.88 27.97 -4.29
C GLN A 517 8.54 29.40 -4.73
N GLU A 518 9.17 30.42 -4.12
CA GLU A 518 8.99 31.82 -4.53
C GLU A 518 9.42 32.06 -5.98
N VAL A 519 10.52 31.44 -6.41
CA VAL A 519 11.01 31.52 -7.80
C VAL A 519 10.06 30.83 -8.77
N PHE A 520 9.58 29.62 -8.43
CA PHE A 520 8.63 28.87 -9.24
C PHE A 520 7.32 29.64 -9.46
N VAL A 521 6.74 30.19 -8.38
CA VAL A 521 5.51 30.99 -8.45
C VAL A 521 5.69 32.20 -9.37
N ARG A 522 6.88 32.83 -9.33
CA ARG A 522 7.20 33.97 -10.18
C ARG A 522 7.41 33.60 -11.65
N MET A 523 7.84 32.36 -11.93
CA MET A 523 8.06 31.85 -13.29
C MET A 523 6.81 31.21 -13.91
N ARG A 524 5.80 30.88 -13.10
CA ARG A 524 4.55 30.20 -13.49
C ARG A 524 3.82 30.86 -14.67
N GLU A 525 3.70 32.18 -14.69
CA GLU A 525 2.99 32.89 -15.78
C GLU A 525 3.70 32.77 -17.13
N ARG A 526 5.03 32.61 -17.13
CA ARG A 526 5.82 32.42 -18.37
C ARG A 526 5.70 30.98 -18.89
N LEU A 527 5.49 30.02 -18.00
CA LEU A 527 5.29 28.60 -18.36
C LEU A 527 3.89 28.36 -18.94
N GLN A 528 2.89 29.19 -18.61
CA GLN A 528 1.51 29.06 -19.10
C GLN A 528 1.32 29.37 -20.59
N ALA A 529 2.18 30.18 -21.22
CA ALA A 529 2.00 30.60 -22.62
C ALA A 529 2.21 29.47 -23.66
N VAL A 530 2.84 28.36 -23.27
CA VAL A 530 3.10 27.19 -24.15
C VAL A 530 2.07 26.07 -23.91
N VAL A 531 1.18 26.21 -22.92
CA VAL A 531 0.25 25.18 -22.45
C VAL A 531 -0.98 24.98 -23.35
N LEU A 532 -1.21 25.84 -24.35
CA LEU A 532 -2.34 25.69 -25.27
C LEU A 532 -2.16 24.63 -26.37
N LEU A 533 -1.02 23.91 -26.42
CA LEU A 533 -0.77 22.89 -27.45
C LEU A 533 -0.42 21.47 -26.94
N SER A 534 -0.46 21.19 -25.64
CA SER A 534 -0.35 19.79 -25.16
C SER A 534 -1.01 19.54 -23.79
N GLU A 535 -2.12 18.81 -23.78
CA GLU A 535 -2.82 18.36 -22.57
C GLU A 535 -2.17 17.12 -21.90
N PHE A 536 -0.86 16.92 -22.05
CA PHE A 536 -0.17 15.69 -21.60
C PHE A 536 0.73 15.84 -20.36
N LEU A 537 0.82 17.02 -19.75
CA LEU A 537 1.82 17.27 -18.68
C LEU A 537 1.27 17.54 -17.27
N PHE A 538 -0.03 17.38 -17.01
CA PHE A 538 -0.63 17.83 -15.75
C PHE A 538 -0.80 16.77 -14.63
N CYS A 539 -0.21 15.57 -14.72
CA CYS A 539 -0.25 14.60 -13.62
C CYS A 539 1.05 14.45 -12.81
N THR A 540 2.10 15.26 -13.07
CA THR A 540 3.44 15.00 -12.50
C THR A 540 3.98 16.10 -11.59
N LEU A 541 3.12 16.90 -10.94
CA LEU A 541 3.59 17.89 -9.96
C LEU A 541 2.57 18.17 -8.85
N PHE A 542 2.25 17.16 -8.04
CA PHE A 542 1.70 17.37 -6.70
C PHE A 542 2.37 16.40 -5.72
N ILE A 543 3.48 16.84 -5.15
CA ILE A 543 3.97 16.37 -3.86
C ILE A 543 4.07 17.62 -3.00
N TYR A 544 3.07 17.81 -2.14
CA TYR A 544 3.13 18.83 -1.11
C TYR A 544 4.03 18.33 0.01
N VAL A 545 4.99 19.17 0.38
CA VAL A 545 5.80 19.07 1.59
C VAL A 545 4.87 19.33 2.78
N VAL A 546 4.67 18.31 3.61
CA VAL A 546 4.28 18.47 5.02
C VAL A 546 5.52 18.11 5.82
N ASP A 547 6.07 19.10 6.52
CA ASP A 547 7.19 19.01 7.46
C ASP A 547 8.48 18.29 6.98
N ASN A 548 9.17 18.99 6.07
CA ASN A 548 10.63 18.98 5.95
C ASN A 548 11.37 17.75 5.43
N GLU A 549 10.73 16.73 4.86
CA GLU A 549 11.44 15.71 4.06
C GLU A 549 10.61 15.29 2.83
N PHE A 550 11.26 14.67 1.84
CA PHE A 550 10.75 14.11 0.55
C PHE A 550 10.82 15.00 -0.70
N ALA A 551 11.60 14.54 -1.68
CA ALA A 551 11.45 14.83 -3.10
C ALA A 551 11.43 13.50 -3.88
N VAL A 552 10.37 13.23 -4.63
CA VAL A 552 10.30 12.12 -5.61
C VAL A 552 10.47 12.75 -7.00
N LEU A 553 11.45 12.27 -7.75
CA LEU A 553 11.66 12.67 -9.14
C LEU A 553 10.91 11.67 -10.04
N VAL A 554 9.87 12.12 -10.76
CA VAL A 554 9.17 11.31 -11.76
C VAL A 554 9.56 11.83 -13.14
N TYR A 555 10.21 10.98 -13.94
CA TYR A 555 10.49 11.27 -15.35
C TYR A 555 9.42 10.62 -16.23
N VAL A 556 8.75 11.40 -17.06
CA VAL A 556 7.80 10.94 -18.08
C VAL A 556 8.45 11.17 -19.45
N GLY A 557 8.78 10.09 -20.16
CA GLY A 557 9.21 10.14 -21.56
C GLY A 557 8.01 10.00 -22.51
N GLU A 558 8.03 10.73 -23.61
CA GLU A 558 6.96 10.72 -24.64
C GLU A 558 6.80 9.35 -25.33
N ALA A 559 5.54 9.01 -25.62
CA ALA A 559 5.12 7.74 -26.18
C ALA A 559 5.15 7.74 -27.72
N ASN A 560 5.52 6.59 -28.30
CA ASN A 560 5.09 6.17 -29.63
C ASN A 560 4.54 4.74 -29.55
N SER A 561 3.48 4.50 -30.31
CA SER A 561 2.56 3.38 -30.21
C SER A 561 3.16 2.01 -30.57
N ASP A 562 2.49 0.96 -30.07
CA ASP A 562 2.52 -0.45 -30.50
C ASP A 562 3.17 -1.43 -29.51
N ILE A 563 2.36 -1.85 -28.52
CA ILE A 563 2.50 -3.07 -27.71
C ILE A 563 1.22 -3.89 -27.91
N GLU A 564 1.29 -4.99 -28.68
CA GLU A 564 0.17 -5.90 -28.88
C GLU A 564 0.46 -7.31 -28.35
N SER A 565 -0.59 -7.93 -27.80
CA SER A 565 -0.81 -9.33 -27.39
C SER A 565 -0.62 -9.75 -25.93
N THR A 566 0.36 -9.26 -25.14
CA THR A 566 0.51 -9.74 -23.74
C THR A 566 -0.29 -8.92 -22.71
N CYS A 567 -0.39 -7.60 -22.90
CA CYS A 567 -1.18 -6.71 -22.05
C CYS A 567 -2.59 -6.41 -22.64
N PHE A 568 -2.95 -7.01 -23.80
CA PHE A 568 -4.26 -6.84 -24.45
C PHE A 568 -5.05 -8.16 -24.46
N GLY A 569 -5.84 -8.37 -23.40
CA GLY A 569 -6.69 -9.55 -23.25
C GLY A 569 -7.82 -9.32 -22.27
N SER A 570 -8.66 -8.31 -22.54
CA SER A 570 -10.10 -8.19 -22.15
C SER A 570 -10.55 -6.73 -22.20
N CYS A 571 -10.88 -6.21 -23.38
CA CYS A 571 -11.69 -5.00 -23.54
C CYS A 571 -12.34 -5.03 -24.93
N ILE A 572 -13.22 -5.99 -25.17
CA ILE A 572 -14.19 -5.94 -26.26
C ILE A 572 -15.55 -6.35 -25.67
N VAL A 573 -16.53 -5.48 -25.91
CA VAL A 573 -17.97 -5.53 -25.60
C VAL A 573 -18.42 -5.15 -24.17
N ASN A 574 -18.70 -3.86 -23.96
CA ASN A 574 -20.10 -3.43 -23.85
C ASN A 574 -20.21 -1.91 -24.08
N LYS A 575 -20.61 -1.55 -25.29
CA LYS A 575 -21.39 -0.33 -25.54
C LYS A 575 -22.78 -0.58 -24.98
N PHE A 576 -23.22 0.22 -24.00
CA PHE A 576 -24.50 0.94 -24.02
C PHE A 576 -24.42 2.11 -23.04
#